data_AF-A0A7J9HM20-F1
#
_entry.id   AF-A0A7J9HM20-F1
#
_cell.length_a   1.000
_cell.length_b   1.000
_cell.length_c   1.000
_cell.angle_alpha   90.00
_cell.angle_beta   90.00
_cell.angle_gamma   90.00
#
_symmetry.space_group_name_H-M   'P 1'
#
loop_
_entity.id
_entity.type
_entity.pdbx_description
1 polymer ?
#
loop_
_entity_poly.entity_id
_entity_poly.type
_entity_poly.pdbx_seq_one_letter_code
_entity_poly.pdbx_strand_id
1 'polypeptide(L)'
;MTDNRDSDTLTLVDNSFGRLPDHLLIEIFIRLPVSEWAQISCVKKQWASLFLGECLWQAALMRTFPSASQAKRWPGPIPQGLSKRRFAALYVGKHIFALDNDIDEIVGHTYLFLKEQLELSNMPPPSGILHGTI
;
A
#
# COMPACT_ATOMS: atom_id res chain seq x y z
N MET A 1 14.77 -47.08 12.19
CA MET A 1 14.07 -46.80 10.92
C MET A 1 12.89 -45.89 11.25
N THR A 2 13.22 -44.66 11.61
CA THR A 2 12.35 -43.62 12.17
C THR A 2 13.14 -42.34 11.98
N ASP A 3 12.64 -41.43 11.13
CA ASP A 3 12.96 -39.99 11.02
C ASP A 3 12.73 -39.44 9.59
N ASN A 4 11.61 -39.81 8.95
CA ASN A 4 11.20 -39.12 7.71
C ASN A 4 9.83 -38.43 7.84
N ARG A 5 9.04 -38.75 8.88
CA ARG A 5 7.72 -38.14 9.09
C ARG A 5 7.80 -36.70 9.59
N ASP A 6 8.81 -36.36 10.37
CA ASP A 6 8.93 -35.02 10.95
C ASP A 6 9.40 -33.98 9.91
N SER A 7 10.23 -34.39 8.95
CA SER A 7 10.67 -33.54 7.84
C SER A 7 9.54 -33.20 6.86
N ASP A 8 8.71 -34.19 6.53
CA ASP A 8 7.52 -33.98 5.68
C ASP A 8 6.47 -33.09 6.39
N THR A 9 6.41 -33.13 7.72
CA THR A 9 5.48 -32.31 8.50
C THR A 9 5.95 -30.85 8.61
N LEU A 10 7.25 -30.62 8.84
CA LEU A 10 7.85 -29.28 8.90
C LEU A 10 7.74 -28.54 7.57
N THR A 11 8.01 -29.20 6.45
CA THR A 11 7.88 -28.61 5.09
C THR A 11 6.44 -28.31 4.67
N LEU A 12 5.47 -29.00 5.29
CA LEU A 12 4.03 -28.79 5.06
C LEU A 12 3.50 -27.57 5.83
N VAL A 13 4.04 -27.31 7.03
CA VAL A 13 3.73 -26.11 7.83
C VAL A 13 4.27 -24.84 7.15
N ASP A 14 5.48 -24.91 6.57
CA ASP A 14 6.14 -23.78 5.88
C ASP A 14 5.40 -23.30 4.62
N ASN A 15 4.47 -24.09 4.07
CA ASN A 15 3.71 -23.73 2.87
C ASN A 15 2.22 -23.43 3.14
N SER A 16 1.79 -23.36 4.39
CA SER A 16 0.39 -23.16 4.75
C SER A 16 -0.21 -21.88 4.15
N PHE A 17 0.46 -20.73 4.30
CA PHE A 17 0.03 -19.46 3.70
C PHE A 17 0.23 -19.42 2.18
N GLY A 18 1.19 -20.19 1.65
CA GLY A 18 1.45 -20.25 0.20
C GLY A 18 0.34 -20.93 -0.60
N ARG A 19 -0.56 -21.68 0.07
CA ARG A 19 -1.68 -22.39 -0.54
C ARG A 19 -3.01 -21.65 -0.44
N LEU A 20 -3.07 -20.55 0.30
CA LEU A 20 -4.30 -19.78 0.46
C LEU A 20 -4.65 -19.02 -0.83
N PRO A 21 -5.94 -18.98 -1.21
CA PRO A 21 -6.42 -18.06 -2.24
C PRO A 21 -6.10 -16.60 -1.92
N ASP A 22 -5.83 -15.81 -2.95
CA ASP A 22 -5.42 -14.39 -2.83
C ASP A 22 -6.40 -13.54 -2.00
N HIS A 23 -7.71 -13.76 -2.13
CA HIS A 23 -8.70 -13.02 -1.35
C HIS A 23 -8.60 -13.28 0.16
N LEU A 24 -8.22 -14.49 0.58
CA LEU A 24 -7.98 -14.80 1.99
C LEU A 24 -6.68 -14.17 2.47
N LEU A 25 -5.63 -14.20 1.65
CA LEU A 25 -4.37 -13.52 1.97
C LEU A 25 -4.59 -12.01 2.13
N ILE A 26 -5.35 -11.39 1.24
CA ILE A 26 -5.72 -9.98 1.34
C ILE A 26 -6.46 -9.71 2.67
N GLU A 27 -7.49 -10.50 2.99
CA GLU A 27 -8.26 -10.32 4.24
C GLU A 27 -7.38 -10.46 5.49
N ILE A 28 -6.40 -11.38 5.47
CA ILE A 28 -5.42 -11.52 6.54
C ILE A 28 -4.52 -10.28 6.61
N PHE A 29 -3.94 -9.84 5.49
CA PHE A 29 -2.99 -8.72 5.47
C PHE A 29 -3.63 -7.39 5.88
N ILE A 30 -4.85 -7.10 5.44
CA ILE A 30 -5.52 -5.84 5.81
C ILE A 30 -5.94 -5.78 7.29
N ARG A 31 -5.87 -6.91 8.01
CA ARG A 31 -6.08 -6.98 9.47
C ARG A 31 -4.81 -6.68 10.26
N LEU A 32 -3.65 -6.75 9.62
CA LEU A 32 -2.36 -6.47 10.26
C LEU A 32 -2.07 -4.96 10.24
N PRO A 33 -1.25 -4.44 11.17
CA PRO A 33 -0.88 -3.03 11.20
C PRO A 33 -0.25 -2.56 9.89
N VAL A 34 -0.64 -1.37 9.41
CA VAL A 34 -0.12 -0.80 8.14
C VAL A 34 1.40 -0.63 8.15
N SER A 35 2.01 -0.43 9.33
CA SER A 35 3.47 -0.37 9.52
C SER A 35 4.20 -1.64 9.09
N GLU A 36 3.53 -2.79 9.12
CA GLU A 36 4.12 -4.09 8.77
C GLU A 36 3.95 -4.43 7.28
N TRP A 37 3.08 -3.71 6.57
CA TRP A 37 2.71 -4.06 5.18
C TRP A 37 3.90 -4.03 4.22
N ALA A 38 4.84 -3.11 4.43
CA ALA A 38 6.08 -3.08 3.65
C ALA A 38 6.87 -4.38 3.82
N GLN A 39 7.04 -4.85 5.05
CA GLN A 39 7.77 -6.07 5.36
C GLN A 39 7.04 -7.31 4.82
N ILE A 40 5.72 -7.38 5.03
CA ILE A 40 4.88 -8.47 4.49
C ILE A 40 5.00 -8.55 2.97
N SER A 41 4.97 -7.40 2.28
CA SER A 41 5.10 -7.37 0.81
C SER A 41 6.42 -7.96 0.30
N CYS A 42 7.49 -7.93 1.13
CA CYS A 42 8.81 -8.44 0.77
C CYS A 42 9.00 -9.95 0.99
N VAL A 43 8.08 -10.64 1.69
CA VAL A 43 8.24 -12.05 2.04
C VAL A 43 8.19 -12.98 0.82
N LYS A 44 7.28 -12.71 -0.12
CA LYS A 44 7.10 -13.56 -1.32
C LYS A 44 6.65 -12.72 -2.50
N LYS A 45 7.09 -13.08 -3.71
CA LYS A 45 6.70 -12.39 -4.96
C LYS A 45 5.18 -12.30 -5.15
N GLN A 46 4.44 -13.37 -4.80
CA GLN A 46 2.98 -13.38 -4.84
C GLN A 46 2.39 -12.31 -3.91
N TRP A 47 2.94 -12.15 -2.70
CA TRP A 47 2.43 -11.17 -1.74
C TRP A 47 2.73 -9.76 -2.23
N ALA A 48 3.94 -9.50 -2.75
CA ALA A 48 4.28 -8.25 -3.40
C ALA A 48 3.28 -7.87 -4.49
N SER A 49 2.87 -8.81 -5.35
CA SER A 49 1.88 -8.55 -6.39
C SER A 49 0.50 -8.18 -5.85
N LEU A 50 0.10 -8.71 -4.68
CA LEU A 50 -1.15 -8.31 -4.03
C LEU A 50 -1.12 -6.84 -3.57
N PHE A 51 0.02 -6.36 -3.05
CA PHE A 51 0.21 -4.96 -2.65
C PHE A 51 0.34 -3.98 -3.83
N LEU A 52 0.58 -4.50 -5.04
CA LEU A 52 0.50 -3.71 -6.28
C LEU A 52 -0.93 -3.67 -6.85
N GLY A 53 -1.74 -4.68 -6.55
CA GLY A 53 -3.09 -4.82 -7.08
C GLY A 53 -4.13 -3.94 -6.37
N GLU A 54 -5.15 -3.52 -7.13
CA GLU A 54 -6.22 -2.65 -6.65
C GLU A 54 -7.11 -3.31 -5.57
N CYS A 55 -7.33 -4.62 -5.66
CA CYS A 55 -8.23 -5.36 -4.77
C CYS A 55 -7.82 -5.24 -3.29
N LEU A 56 -6.53 -5.30 -2.99
CA LEU A 56 -6.04 -5.17 -1.61
C LEU A 56 -6.36 -3.79 -1.04
N TRP A 57 -6.10 -2.74 -1.82
CA TRP A 57 -6.32 -1.37 -1.38
C TRP A 57 -7.80 -1.00 -1.30
N GLN A 58 -8.65 -1.53 -2.18
CA GLN A 58 -10.11 -1.41 -2.08
C GLN A 58 -10.62 -2.08 -0.80
N ALA A 59 -10.18 -3.32 -0.52
CA ALA A 59 -10.57 -4.02 0.70
C ALA A 59 -10.10 -3.27 1.95
N ALA A 60 -8.88 -2.75 1.95
CA ALA A 60 -8.33 -1.91 3.02
C ALA A 60 -9.15 -0.63 3.25
N LEU A 61 -9.55 0.05 2.17
CA LEU A 61 -10.41 1.25 2.22
C LEU A 61 -11.76 0.94 2.83
N MET A 62 -12.47 -0.08 2.33
CA MET A 62 -13.79 -0.46 2.83
C MET A 62 -13.74 -0.85 4.31
N ARG A 63 -12.66 -1.50 4.74
CA ARG A 63 -12.46 -1.91 6.13
C ARG A 63 -12.15 -0.74 7.06
N THR A 64 -11.22 0.12 6.65
CA THR A 64 -10.63 1.13 7.56
C THR A 64 -11.39 2.45 7.53
N PHE A 65 -11.97 2.79 6.37
CA PHE A 65 -12.66 4.04 6.12
C PHE A 65 -14.00 3.77 5.40
N PRO A 66 -14.93 3.01 6.00
CA PRO A 66 -16.16 2.59 5.34
C PRO A 66 -17.00 3.78 4.82
N SER A 67 -17.13 4.85 5.61
CA SER A 67 -17.87 6.06 5.22
C SER A 67 -17.25 6.74 4.00
N ALA A 68 -15.94 6.97 4.02
CA ALA A 68 -15.23 7.57 2.90
C ALA A 68 -15.23 6.65 1.67
N SER A 69 -15.17 5.33 1.85
CA SER A 69 -15.19 4.37 0.75
C SER A 69 -16.47 4.45 -0.10
N GLN A 70 -17.61 4.76 0.52
CA GLN A 70 -18.91 4.91 -0.14
C GLN A 70 -19.25 6.35 -0.56
N ALA A 71 -18.60 7.35 0.05
CA ALA A 71 -18.81 8.75 -0.29
C ALA A 71 -18.44 9.06 -1.74
N LYS A 72 -19.13 10.05 -2.32
CA LYS A 72 -18.80 10.57 -3.65
C LYS A 72 -17.36 11.04 -3.65
N ARG A 73 -16.57 10.43 -4.52
CA ARG A 73 -15.13 10.63 -4.68
C ARG A 73 -14.79 12.11 -4.84
N TRP A 74 -13.73 12.56 -4.17
CA TRP A 74 -13.21 13.92 -4.31
C TRP A 74 -13.04 14.31 -5.80
N PRO A 75 -13.63 15.43 -6.26
CA PRO A 75 -13.58 15.86 -7.66
C PRO A 75 -12.37 16.75 -7.99
N GLY A 76 -11.46 16.98 -7.04
CA GLY A 76 -10.41 17.98 -7.23
C GLY A 76 -9.30 17.58 -8.22
N PRO A 77 -8.34 18.49 -8.45
CA PRO A 77 -7.43 18.46 -9.60
C PRO A 77 -6.37 17.36 -9.55
N ILE A 78 -6.24 16.64 -8.44
CA ILE A 78 -5.30 15.54 -8.28
C ILE A 78 -5.92 14.31 -8.97
N PRO A 79 -5.27 13.74 -10.01
CA PRO A 79 -5.86 12.67 -10.81
C PRO A 79 -6.37 11.55 -9.93
N GLN A 80 -7.49 10.95 -10.36
CA GLN A 80 -8.07 9.75 -9.79
C GLN A 80 -6.98 8.71 -9.53
N GLY A 81 -6.46 8.68 -8.30
CA GLY A 81 -5.48 7.69 -7.92
C GLY A 81 -6.15 6.32 -7.81
N LEU A 82 -5.36 5.28 -8.05
CA LEU A 82 -5.64 3.91 -7.58
C LEU A 82 -6.01 3.96 -6.08
N SER A 83 -6.78 2.98 -5.59
CA SER A 83 -7.21 2.94 -4.18
C SER A 83 -6.09 3.09 -3.19
N LYS A 84 -4.88 2.68 -3.56
CA LYS A 84 -3.67 2.91 -2.80
C LYS A 84 -3.46 4.38 -2.44
N ARG A 85 -3.58 5.30 -3.41
CA ARG A 85 -3.38 6.74 -3.16
C ARG A 85 -4.46 7.28 -2.23
N ARG A 86 -5.71 6.87 -2.44
CA ARG A 86 -6.84 7.27 -1.59
C ARG A 86 -6.69 6.76 -0.17
N PHE A 87 -6.32 5.49 -0.01
CA PHE A 87 -6.03 4.90 1.29
C PHE A 87 -4.91 5.66 1.99
N ALA A 88 -3.81 5.95 1.29
CA ALA A 88 -2.70 6.71 1.85
C ALA A 88 -3.12 8.13 2.29
N ALA A 89 -3.95 8.82 1.50
CA ALA A 89 -4.46 10.14 1.85
C ALA A 89 -5.28 10.10 3.15
N LEU A 90 -6.27 9.19 3.23
CA LEU A 90 -7.12 9.03 4.41
C LEU A 90 -6.30 8.58 5.64
N TYR A 91 -5.34 7.66 5.44
CA TYR A 91 -4.47 7.19 6.50
C TYR A 91 -3.60 8.32 7.07
N VAL A 92 -3.00 9.15 6.21
CA VAL A 92 -2.25 10.33 6.66
C VAL A 92 -3.16 11.35 7.34
N GLY A 93 -4.33 11.65 6.77
CA GLY A 93 -5.32 12.56 7.36
C GLY A 93 -5.63 12.18 8.81
N LYS A 94 -5.94 10.89 9.03
CA LYS A 94 -6.23 10.36 10.37
C LYS A 94 -5.02 10.35 11.29
N HIS A 95 -3.86 9.87 10.84
CA HIS A 95 -2.74 9.57 11.74
C HIS A 95 -1.75 10.71 11.95
N ILE A 96 -1.67 11.68 11.02
CA ILE A 96 -0.80 12.85 11.16
C ILE A 96 -1.59 14.05 11.68
N PHE A 97 -2.83 14.22 11.19
CA PHE A 97 -3.62 15.41 11.49
C PHE A 97 -4.77 15.17 12.48
N ALA A 98 -4.99 13.92 12.91
CA ALA A 98 -6.04 13.53 13.86
C ALA A 98 -7.45 14.00 13.45
N LEU A 99 -7.75 13.92 12.16
CA LEU A 99 -9.04 14.29 11.60
C LEU A 99 -9.90 13.03 11.33
N ASP A 100 -11.24 13.15 11.45
CA ASP A 100 -12.20 12.04 11.24
C ASP A 100 -13.32 12.24 10.16
N ASN A 101 -13.36 13.33 9.38
CA ASN A 101 -14.42 13.70 8.43
C ASN A 101 -13.98 13.82 6.94
N ASP A 102 -14.90 14.15 6.01
CA ASP A 102 -14.59 14.23 4.56
C ASP A 102 -13.55 15.31 4.17
N ILE A 103 -13.38 16.36 4.99
CA ILE A 103 -12.35 17.39 4.79
C ILE A 103 -10.94 16.77 4.85
N ASP A 104 -10.80 15.62 5.49
CA ASP A 104 -9.52 14.98 5.77
C ASP A 104 -8.94 14.30 4.54
N GLU A 105 -9.81 13.84 3.62
CA GLU A 105 -9.36 13.26 2.36
C GLU A 105 -8.60 14.31 1.55
N ILE A 106 -9.06 15.57 1.57
CA ILE A 106 -8.41 16.70 0.90
C ILE A 106 -7.05 16.98 1.54
N VAL A 107 -6.99 17.10 2.86
CA VAL A 107 -5.75 17.38 3.60
C VAL A 107 -4.71 16.29 3.32
N GLY A 108 -5.11 15.02 3.36
CA GLY A 108 -4.27 13.90 3.01
C GLY A 108 -3.73 13.96 1.57
N HIS A 109 -4.60 14.29 0.61
CA HIS A 109 -4.19 14.45 -0.78
C HIS A 109 -3.23 15.62 -1.00
N THR A 110 -3.48 16.76 -0.35
CA THR A 110 -2.59 17.92 -0.38
C THR A 110 -1.23 17.58 0.22
N TYR A 111 -1.19 16.89 1.36
CA TYR A 111 0.05 16.42 1.96
C TYR A 111 0.85 15.54 1.00
N LEU A 112 0.21 14.52 0.40
CA LEU A 112 0.89 13.61 -0.53
C LEU A 112 1.44 14.35 -1.75
N PHE A 113 0.65 15.28 -2.31
CA PHE A 113 1.11 16.10 -3.44
C PHE A 113 2.34 16.94 -3.08
N LEU A 114 2.30 17.66 -1.96
CA LEU A 114 3.42 18.49 -1.51
C LEU A 114 4.66 17.65 -1.23
N LYS A 115 4.49 16.47 -0.63
CA LYS A 115 5.58 15.50 -0.41
C LYS A 115 6.24 15.10 -1.72
N GLU A 116 5.45 14.73 -2.74
CA GLU A 116 5.95 14.36 -4.07
C GLU A 116 6.73 15.50 -4.74
N GLN A 117 6.22 16.74 -4.64
CA GLN A 117 6.93 17.90 -5.19
C GLN A 117 8.28 18.16 -4.50
N LEU A 118 8.34 17.98 -3.17
CA LEU A 118 9.59 18.14 -2.41
C LEU A 118 10.60 17.04 -2.74
N GLU A 119 10.15 15.78 -2.92
CA GLU A 119 11.02 14.67 -3.33
C GLU A 119 11.61 14.90 -4.72
N LEU A 120 10.82 15.41 -5.67
CA LEU A 120 11.28 15.77 -7.01
C LEU A 120 12.23 16.96 -7.01
N SER A 121 11.98 17.97 -6.17
CA SER A 121 12.84 19.15 -6.04
C SER A 121 14.22 18.82 -5.44
N ASN A 122 14.32 17.75 -4.66
CA ASN A 122 15.58 17.30 -4.06
C ASN A 122 16.35 16.30 -4.93
N MET A 123 15.79 15.86 -6.07
CA MET A 123 16.54 15.04 -7.01
C MET A 123 17.59 15.91 -7.70
N PRO A 124 18.89 15.53 -7.71
CA PRO A 124 19.87 16.26 -8.48
C PRO A 124 19.39 16.33 -9.93
N PRO A 125 19.55 17.49 -10.62
CA PRO A 125 19.16 17.59 -12.01
C PRO A 125 19.81 16.43 -12.77
N PRO A 126 19.09 15.79 -13.70
CA PRO A 126 19.70 14.75 -14.53
C PRO A 126 20.96 15.38 -15.11
N SER A 127 22.11 14.72 -14.91
CA SER A 127 23.40 15.21 -15.37
C SER A 127 23.31 15.34 -16.90
N GLY A 128 22.87 16.51 -17.34
CA GLY A 128 22.77 16.86 -18.74
C GLY A 128 24.16 16.68 -19.28
N ILE A 129 24.31 15.72 -20.18
CA ILE A 129 25.54 15.47 -20.90
C ILE A 129 25.94 16.81 -21.49
N LEU A 130 26.96 17.45 -20.89
CA LEU A 130 27.64 18.60 -21.45
C LEU A 130 28.23 18.12 -22.77
N HIS A 131 27.46 18.24 -23.86
CA HIS A 131 28.03 18.26 -25.19
C HIS A 131 28.89 19.50 -25.24
N GLY A 132 30.17 19.31 -24.91
CA GLY A 132 31.20 20.28 -25.23
C GLY A 132 31.21 20.44 -26.74
N THR A 133 30.84 21.62 -27.21
CA THR A 133 31.27 22.09 -28.52
C THR A 133 31.98 23.42 -28.31
N ILE A 134 33.26 23.37 -28.65
CA ILE A 134 34.19 24.49 -28.81
C ILE A 134 33.72 25.33 -30.00
#